data_AF-A0A7W5HED8-F1
#
_entry.id   AF-A0A7W5HED8-F1
#
_cell.length_a   1.000
_cell.length_b   1.000
_cell.length_c   1.000
_cell.angle_alpha   90.00
_cell.angle_beta   90.00
_cell.angle_gamma   90.00
#
_symmetry.space_group_name_H-M   'P 1'
#
loop_
_entity.id
_entity.type
_entity.pdbx_description
1 polymer ?
#
loop_
_entity_poly.entity_id
_entity_poly.type
_entity_poly.pdbx_seq_one_letter_code
_entity_poly.pdbx_strand_id
1 'polypeptide(L)'
;MSAPAMRLPAAVTFDTFGALAQDVQRHLAANPGSLRLDASRVRRFDSSAVALLLQACRLAHGQGRTAEFLGLPRGLLELAALYGVDGLLASAIFEG
;
A
#
# COMPACT_ATOMS: atom_id res chain seq x y z
N MET A 1 10.51 -5.90 17.24
CA MET A 1 9.42 -4.91 17.41
C MET A 1 8.71 -4.80 16.07
N SER A 2 7.41 -5.15 15.98
CA SER A 2 6.66 -4.99 14.74
C SER A 2 6.47 -3.50 14.44
N ALA A 3 6.78 -3.05 13.22
CA ALA A 3 6.50 -1.68 12.79
C ALA A 3 4.98 -1.42 12.85
N PRO A 4 4.53 -0.23 13.29
CA PRO A 4 3.12 0.11 13.33
C PRO A 4 2.53 0.14 11.91
N ALA A 5 1.32 -0.39 11.75
CA ALA A 5 0.60 -0.33 10.48
C ALA A 5 -0.15 1.00 10.34
N MET A 6 0.10 1.71 9.25
CA MET A 6 -0.69 2.89 8.90
C MET A 6 -2.02 2.44 8.30
N ARG A 7 -3.13 2.93 8.86
CA ARG A 7 -4.47 2.62 8.39
C ARG A 7 -4.85 3.47 7.19
N LEU A 8 -5.24 2.84 6.10
CA LEU A 8 -5.81 3.51 4.95
C LEU A 8 -7.26 3.93 5.23
N PRO A 9 -7.71 5.08 4.69
CA PRO A 9 -9.08 5.54 4.83
C PRO A 9 -10.03 4.65 4.05
N ALA A 10 -11.34 4.81 4.30
CA ALA A 10 -12.36 4.03 3.59
C ALA A 10 -12.43 4.32 2.08
N ALA A 11 -11.89 5.45 1.63
CA ALA A 11 -11.81 5.84 0.22
C ALA A 11 -10.37 6.10 -0.20
N VAL A 12 -9.86 5.28 -1.11
CA VAL A 12 -8.55 5.43 -1.75
C VAL A 12 -8.80 5.71 -3.23
N THR A 13 -8.93 6.99 -3.56
CA THR A 13 -9.28 7.44 -4.92
C THR A 13 -8.27 8.50 -5.37
N PHE A 14 -8.39 8.95 -6.61
CA PHE A 14 -7.53 10.03 -7.13
C PHE A 14 -7.52 11.28 -6.23
N ASP A 15 -8.68 11.64 -5.66
CA ASP A 15 -8.84 12.78 -4.75
C ASP A 15 -8.02 12.63 -3.46
N THR A 16 -8.00 11.42 -2.86
CA THR A 16 -7.27 11.15 -1.62
C THR A 16 -5.82 10.72 -1.85
N PHE A 17 -5.45 10.37 -3.08
CA PHE A 17 -4.14 9.85 -3.46
C PHE A 17 -2.99 10.76 -3.01
N GLY A 18 -3.07 12.06 -3.28
CA GLY A 18 -1.99 13.00 -2.98
C GLY A 18 -1.68 13.09 -1.49
N ALA A 19 -2.73 13.20 -0.65
CA ALA A 19 -2.59 13.22 0.81
C ALA A 19 -2.05 11.87 1.33
N LEU A 20 -2.58 10.76 0.82
CA LEU A 20 -2.16 9.42 1.24
C LEU A 20 -0.72 9.12 0.88
N ALA A 21 -0.25 9.51 -0.30
CA ALA A 21 1.14 9.33 -0.71
C ALA A 21 2.11 10.04 0.26
N GLN A 22 1.74 11.26 0.69
CA GLN A 22 2.53 12.01 1.67
C GLN A 22 2.49 11.37 3.06
N ASP A 23 1.33 10.87 3.50
CA ASP A 23 1.22 10.15 4.77
C ASP A 23 2.06 8.87 4.76
N VAL A 24 2.02 8.10 3.67
CA VAL A 24 2.84 6.88 3.49
C VAL A 24 4.33 7.21 3.58
N GLN A 25 4.78 8.27 2.89
CA GLN A 25 6.18 8.69 2.94
C GLN A 25 6.60 9.13 4.35
N ARG A 26 5.75 9.88 5.05
CA ARG A 26 5.99 10.29 6.45
C ARG A 26 6.04 9.07 7.38
N HIS A 27 5.14 8.11 7.20
CA HIS A 27 5.11 6.89 8.00
C HIS A 27 6.36 6.03 7.79
N LEU A 28 6.81 5.87 6.54
CA LEU A 28 8.05 5.18 6.21
C LEU A 28 9.28 5.87 6.82
N ALA A 29 9.33 7.21 6.77
CA ALA A 29 10.42 7.98 7.35
C ALA A 29 10.44 7.90 8.89
N ALA A 30 9.27 7.91 9.53
CA ALA A 30 9.14 7.89 10.99
C ALA A 30 9.38 6.50 11.61
N ASN A 31 9.14 5.42 10.85
CA ASN A 31 9.20 4.06 11.38
C ASN A 31 10.32 3.28 10.70
N PRO A 32 11.38 2.86 11.44
CA PRO A 32 12.37 1.93 10.92
C PRO A 32 11.75 0.53 10.74
N GLY A 33 12.06 -0.13 9.62
CA GLY A 33 11.57 -1.48 9.29
C GLY A 33 10.58 -1.49 8.11
N SER A 34 9.80 -2.58 8.00
CA SER A 34 8.84 -2.78 6.93
C SER A 34 7.70 -1.76 6.94
N LEU A 35 7.32 -1.29 5.77
CA LEU A 35 6.18 -0.38 5.58
C LEU A 35 4.87 -1.17 5.65
N ARG A 36 4.14 -1.03 6.76
CA ARG A 36 2.85 -1.72 6.95
C ARG A 36 1.67 -0.81 6.65
N LEU A 37 0.79 -1.25 5.73
CA LEU A 37 -0.42 -0.52 5.33
C LEU A 37 -1.67 -1.38 5.54
N ASP A 38 -2.57 -0.94 6.41
CA ASP A 38 -3.85 -1.61 6.70
C ASP A 38 -4.97 -1.07 5.80
N ALA A 39 -5.33 -1.88 4.81
CA ALA A 39 -6.38 -1.65 3.83
C ALA A 39 -7.74 -2.27 4.23
N SER A 40 -7.86 -2.87 5.42
CA SER A 40 -9.08 -3.60 5.84
C SER A 40 -10.34 -2.74 5.86
N ARG A 41 -10.20 -1.42 5.95
CA ARG A 41 -11.31 -0.45 5.97
C ARG A 41 -11.63 0.14 4.61
N VAL A 42 -10.82 -0.13 3.59
CA VAL A 42 -10.98 0.43 2.24
C VAL A 42 -12.23 -0.17 1.60
N ARG A 43 -13.19 0.69 1.27
CA ARG A 43 -14.47 0.31 0.63
C ARG A 43 -14.60 0.89 -0.77
N ARG A 44 -14.05 2.08 -0.99
CA ARG A 44 -14.07 2.76 -2.28
C ARG A 44 -12.64 2.88 -2.79
N PHE A 45 -12.38 2.34 -3.97
CA PHE A 45 -11.07 2.36 -4.60
C PHE A 45 -11.18 2.50 -6.12
N ASP A 46 -10.19 3.12 -6.75
CA ASP A 46 -10.06 3.26 -8.21
C ASP A 46 -8.64 2.85 -8.66
N SER A 47 -8.27 3.15 -9.92
CA SER A 47 -6.92 2.90 -10.45
C SER A 47 -5.80 3.59 -9.66
N SER A 48 -6.10 4.70 -8.98
CA SER A 48 -5.15 5.43 -8.14
C SER A 48 -4.83 4.67 -6.85
N ALA A 49 -5.74 3.81 -6.38
CA ALA A 49 -5.44 2.93 -5.25
C ALA A 49 -4.32 1.94 -5.61
N VAL A 50 -4.37 1.35 -6.80
CA VAL A 50 -3.29 0.47 -7.30
C VAL A 50 -1.98 1.25 -7.41
N ALA A 51 -2.03 2.46 -7.96
CA ALA A 51 -0.86 3.34 -8.05
C ALA A 51 -0.27 3.66 -6.66
N LEU A 52 -1.12 3.86 -5.64
CA LEU A 52 -0.68 4.13 -4.26
C LEU A 52 0.06 2.92 -3.67
N LEU A 53 -0.47 1.71 -3.86
CA LEU A 53 0.19 0.50 -3.36
C LEU A 53 1.56 0.31 -4.04
N LEU A 54 1.64 0.50 -5.36
CA LEU A 54 2.91 0.41 -6.10
C LEU A 54 3.90 1.50 -5.67
N GLN A 55 3.42 2.71 -5.41
CA GLN A 55 4.25 3.79 -4.89
C GLN A 55 4.79 3.44 -3.50
N ALA A 56 3.96 2.87 -2.62
CA ALA A 56 4.38 2.39 -1.30
C ALA A 56 5.48 1.32 -1.41
N CYS A 57 5.29 0.31 -2.27
CA CYS A 57 6.32 -0.69 -2.57
C CYS A 57 7.62 -0.05 -3.06
N ARG A 58 7.53 0.89 -4.01
CA ARG A 58 8.69 1.58 -4.58
C ARG A 58 9.45 2.39 -3.53
N LEU A 59 8.74 3.10 -2.66
CA LEU A 59 9.34 3.90 -1.58
C LEU A 59 10.04 3.00 -0.54
N ALA A 60 9.39 1.91 -0.13
CA ALA A 60 9.99 0.94 0.79
C ALA A 60 11.24 0.31 0.18
N HIS A 61 11.14 -0.20 -1.05
CA HIS A 61 12.26 -0.84 -1.77
C HIS A 61 13.41 0.14 -1.98
N GLY A 62 13.12 1.41 -2.32
CA GLY A 62 14.12 2.46 -2.44
C GLY A 62 14.92 2.73 -1.15
N GLN A 63 14.40 2.32 0.01
CA GLN A 63 15.09 2.36 1.30
C GLN A 63 15.61 0.98 1.76
N GLY A 64 15.61 -0.03 0.88
CA GLY A 64 16.01 -1.41 1.22
C GLY A 64 15.04 -2.10 2.19
N ARG A 65 13.77 -1.68 2.21
CA ARG A 65 12.72 -2.18 3.10
C ARG A 65 11.63 -2.86 2.29
N THR A 66 10.87 -3.74 2.94
CA THR A 66 9.69 -4.36 2.37
C THR A 66 8.44 -3.53 2.68
N ALA A 67 7.43 -3.63 1.82
CA ALA A 67 6.08 -3.15 2.10
C ALA A 67 5.20 -4.37 2.39
N GLU A 68 4.33 -4.26 3.39
CA GLU A 68 3.39 -5.28 3.82
C GLU A 68 1.99 -4.67 3.84
N PHE A 69 1.03 -5.34 3.20
CA PHE A 69 -0.35 -4.88 3.13
C PHE A 69 -1.28 -5.80 3.92
N LEU A 70 -2.05 -5.23 4.83
CA LEU A 70 -2.98 -5.95 5.69
C LEU A 70 -4.42 -5.72 5.21
N GLY A 71 -5.21 -6.79 5.06
CA GLY A 71 -6.63 -6.70 4.73
C GLY A 71 -6.94 -6.04 3.38
N LEU A 72 -6.11 -6.26 2.36
CA LEU A 72 -6.39 -5.78 1.01
C LEU A 72 -7.73 -6.31 0.49
N PRO A 73 -8.66 -5.44 0.05
CA PRO A 73 -9.92 -5.90 -0.51
C PRO A 73 -9.66 -6.64 -1.82
N ARG A 74 -10.34 -7.77 -2.01
CA ARG A 74 -10.17 -8.63 -3.20
C ARG A 74 -10.32 -7.87 -4.52
N GLY A 75 -11.27 -6.94 -4.61
CA GLY A 75 -11.47 -6.14 -5.81
C GLY A 75 -10.26 -5.24 -6.16
N LEU A 76 -9.46 -4.83 -5.19
CA LEU A 76 -8.23 -4.07 -5.44
C LEU A 76 -7.11 -4.98 -5.98
N LEU A 77 -7.04 -6.23 -5.51
CA LEU A 77 -6.16 -7.26 -6.09
C LEU A 77 -6.58 -7.62 -7.52
N GLU A 78 -7.88 -7.72 -7.79
CA GLU A 78 -8.40 -7.96 -9.14
C GLU A 78 -8.10 -6.80 -10.08
N LEU A 79 -8.22 -5.55 -9.62
CA LEU A 79 -7.78 -4.39 -10.39
C LEU A 79 -6.27 -4.44 -10.67
N ALA A 80 -5.46 -4.73 -9.66
CA ALA A 80 -4.01 -4.89 -9.85
C ALA A 80 -3.66 -5.97 -10.89
N ALA A 81 -4.36 -7.10 -10.86
CA ALA A 81 -4.20 -8.17 -11.84
C ALA A 81 -4.65 -7.73 -13.25
N LEU A 82 -5.76 -6.98 -13.35
CA LEU A 82 -6.22 -6.42 -14.62
C LEU A 82 -5.20 -5.45 -15.23
N TYR A 83 -4.46 -4.72 -14.40
CA TYR A 83 -3.37 -3.84 -14.82
C TYR A 83 -2.03 -4.57 -15.00
N GLY A 84 -1.94 -5.88 -14.73
CA GLY A 84 -0.72 -6.69 -14.86
C GLY A 84 0.37 -6.35 -13.84
N VAL A 85 -0.01 -5.76 -12.70
CA VAL A 85 0.91 -5.36 -11.62
C VAL A 85 0.73 -6.20 -10.36
N ASP A 86 -0.09 -7.25 -10.42
CA ASP A 86 -0.31 -8.21 -9.35
C ASP A 86 0.98 -8.92 -8.91
N GLY A 87 1.90 -9.22 -9.83
CA GLY A 87 3.19 -9.82 -9.48
C GLY A 87 4.07 -8.92 -8.60
N LEU A 88 4.02 -7.60 -8.83
CA LEU A 88 4.73 -6.62 -8.00
C LEU A 88 4.12 -6.50 -6.60
N LEU A 89 2.79 -6.60 -6.53
CA LEU A 89 2.05 -6.58 -5.27
C LEU A 89 2.20 -7.90 -4.52
N ALA A 90 2.22 -9.04 -5.21
CA ALA A 90 2.40 -10.36 -4.62
C ALA A 90 3.72 -10.45 -3.86
N SER A 91 4.82 -9.90 -4.40
CA SER A 91 6.10 -9.81 -3.70
C SER A 91 6.07 -8.95 -2.43
N ALA A 92 5.08 -8.07 -2.27
CA ALA A 92 4.87 -7.24 -1.09
C ALA A 92 3.75 -7.78 -0.16
N ILE A 93 2.99 -8.77 -0.63
CA ILE A 93 1.94 -9.44 0.16
C ILE A 93 2.50 -10.72 0.78
N PHE A 94 3.37 -11.43 0.07
CA PHE A 94 4.03 -12.66 0.50
C PHE A 94 5.44 -12.37 1.04
N GLU A 95 5.52 -12.02 2.32
CA GLU A 95 6.70 -12.27 3.16
C GLU A 95 6.12 -12.72 4.51
N GLY A 96 6.03 -14.05 4.67
CA GLY A 96 5.62 -14.73 5.90
C GLY A 96 6.77 -15.56 6.43
#